data_AF-A0A970CZC9-F1
#
_entry.id   AF-A0A970CZC9-F1
#
_cell.length_a   1.000
_cell.length_b   1.000
_cell.length_c   1.000
_cell.angle_alpha   90.00
_cell.angle_beta   90.00
_cell.angle_gamma   90.00
#
_symmetry.space_group_name_H-M   'P 1'
#
loop_
_entity.id
_entity.type
_entity.pdbx_description
1 polymer ?
#
loop_
_entity_poly.entity_id
_entity_poly.type
_entity_poly.pdbx_seq_one_letter_code
_entity_poly.pdbx_strand_id
1 'polypeptide(L)' 'RVEIPKDKGKVRQLGIPTTTDRVIQQAIYQVLSPIYERKFSDSSFGFRPNKSPHDALRKIREIAEEGYEWVVDIDLETFF' A
#
# COMPACT_ATOMS: atom_id res chain seq x y z
N ARG A 1 -16.56 13.89 2.23
CA ARG A 1 -16.22 12.67 1.47
C ARG A 1 -16.66 12.87 0.03
N VAL A 2 -15.95 12.29 -0.92
CA VAL A 2 -16.28 12.40 -2.35
C VAL A 2 -16.44 10.99 -2.92
N GLU A 3 -17.54 10.74 -3.62
CA GLU A 3 -17.73 9.47 -4.33
C GLU A 3 -17.12 9.56 -5.73
N ILE A 4 -16.34 8.54 -6.09
CA ILE A 4 -15.84 8.37 -7.45
C ILE A 4 -16.31 7.01 -8.00
N PRO A 5 -16.61 6.92 -9.30
CA PRO A 5 -16.98 5.65 -9.91
C PRO A 5 -15.80 4.67 -9.90
N LYS A 6 -16.11 3.39 -9.69
CA LYS A 6 -15.22 2.24 -9.84
C LYS A 6 -15.83 1.30 -10.90
N ASP A 7 -15.05 0.33 -11.36
CA ASP A 7 -15.52 -0.70 -12.28
C ASP A 7 -16.80 -1.40 -11.79
N LYS A 8 -17.64 -1.80 -12.75
CA LYS A 8 -18.89 -2.55 -12.53
C LYS A 8 -19.92 -1.81 -11.65
N GLY A 9 -20.00 -0.49 -11.76
CA GLY A 9 -21.05 0.33 -11.12
C GLY A 9 -20.89 0.52 -9.62
N LYS A 10 -19.77 0.10 -9.03
CA LYS A 10 -19.45 0.34 -7.63
C LYS A 10 -18.93 1.77 -7.44
N VAL A 11 -19.18 2.37 -6.29
CA VAL A 11 -18.63 3.69 -5.92
C VAL A 11 -17.53 3.53 -4.89
N ARG A 12 -16.49 4.37 -4.95
CA ARG A 12 -15.45 4.48 -3.94
C ARG A 12 -15.58 5.81 -3.23
N GLN A 13 -15.71 5.75 -1.92
CA GLN A 13 -15.70 6.92 -1.04
C GLN A 13 -14.26 7.36 -0.76
N LEU A 14 -13.91 8.59 -1.12
CA LEU A 14 -12.64 9.22 -0.80
C LEU A 14 -12.78 10.18 0.40
N GLY A 15 -11.94 9.98 1.41
CA GLY A 15 -11.67 10.96 2.44
C GLY A 15 -10.62 11.95 1.93
N ILE A 16 -11.05 13.11 1.45
CA ILE A 16 -10.14 14.17 0.96
C ILE A 16 -9.92 15.17 2.10
N PRO A 17 -8.73 15.23 2.72
CA PRO A 17 -8.43 16.23 3.75
C PRO A 17 -8.35 17.63 3.14
N THR A 18 -8.44 18.67 3.97
CA THR A 18 -8.20 20.05 3.51
C THR A 18 -6.75 20.20 3.04
N THR A 19 -6.45 21.24 2.25
CA THR A 19 -5.07 21.49 1.82
C THR A 19 -4.12 21.68 3.00
N THR A 20 -4.57 22.39 4.05
CA THR A 20 -3.83 22.56 5.31
C THR A 20 -3.54 21.21 5.95
N ASP A 21 -4.55 20.34 6.06
CA ASP A 21 -4.36 19.00 6.66
C ASP A 21 -3.39 18.16 5.85
N ARG A 22 -3.44 18.20 4.51
CA ARG A 22 -2.49 17.47 3.66
C ARG A 22 -1.04 17.95 3.86
N VAL A 23 -0.83 19.26 4.02
CA VAL A 23 0.51 19.80 4.33
C VAL A 23 1.00 19.29 5.68
N ILE A 24 0.16 19.31 6.71
CA ILE A 24 0.51 18.83 8.05
C ILE A 24 0.79 17.32 8.04
N GLN A 25 -0.08 16.53 7.41
CA GLN A 25 0.10 15.08 7.27
C GLN A 25 1.38 14.74 6.51
N GLN A 26 1.70 15.48 5.45
CA GLN A 26 2.94 15.28 4.70
C GLN A 26 4.18 15.63 5.52
N ALA A 27 4.13 16.69 6.33
CA ALA A 27 5.23 17.05 7.24
C ALA A 27 5.47 15.96 8.28
N ILE A 28 4.40 15.41 8.87
CA ILE A 28 4.48 14.26 9.78
C ILE A 28 5.10 13.04 9.06
N TYR A 29 4.62 12.72 7.85
CA TYR A 29 5.14 11.61 7.06
C TYR A 29 6.64 11.73 6.79
N GLN A 30 7.14 12.92 6.44
CA GLN A 30 8.57 13.13 6.17
C GLN A 30 9.47 12.82 7.38
N VAL A 31 8.98 13.04 8.60
CA VAL A 31 9.71 12.71 9.83
C VAL A 31 9.59 11.22 10.17
N LEU A 32 8.39 10.65 10.06
CA LEU A 32 8.14 9.26 10.46
C LEU A 32 8.66 8.25 9.43
N SER A 33 8.59 8.56 8.14
CA SER A 33 8.99 7.65 7.05
C SER A 33 10.40 7.07 7.24
N PRO A 34 11.48 7.87 7.42
CA PRO A 34 12.83 7.30 7.60
C PRO A 34 13.00 6.50 8.90
N ILE A 35 12.11 6.66 9.90
CA ILE A 35 12.14 5.89 11.15
C ILE A 35 11.53 4.50 10.92
N TYR A 36 10.37 4.43 10.26
CA TYR A 36 9.66 3.18 10.01
C TYR A 36 10.22 2.41 8.82
N GLU A 37 10.82 3.08 7.83
CA GLU A 37 11.40 2.43 6.66
C GLU A 37 12.48 1.41 7.04
N ARG A 38 13.23 1.69 8.12
CA ARG A 38 14.25 0.79 8.68
C ARG A 38 13.67 -0.42 9.43
N LYS A 39 12.37 -0.41 9.72
CA LYS A 39 11.67 -1.46 10.49
C LYS A 39 10.75 -2.31 9.63
N PHE A 40 10.41 -1.87 8.42
CA PHE A 40 9.54 -2.63 7.55
C PHE A 40 10.19 -3.92 7.05
N SER A 41 9.38 -4.96 6.91
CA SER A 41 9.79 -6.21 6.27
C SER A 41 10.24 -5.96 4.82
N ASP A 42 11.24 -6.72 4.36
CA ASP A 42 11.67 -6.70 2.96
C ASP A 42 10.56 -7.18 2.00
N SER A 43 9.62 -7.99 2.50
CA SER A 43 8.44 -8.45 1.76
C SER A 43 7.26 -7.48 1.82
N SER A 44 7.46 -6.25 2.32
CA SER A 44 6.44 -5.18 2.30
C SER A 44 6.71 -4.20 1.15
N PHE A 45 5.76 -4.07 0.21
CA PHE A 45 5.97 -3.31 -1.02
C PHE A 45 5.01 -2.11 -1.20
N GLY A 46 3.88 -2.09 -0.48
CA GLY A 46 2.86 -1.06 -0.63
C GLY A 46 3.25 0.28 0.00
N PHE A 47 3.02 1.38 -0.72
CA PHE A 47 3.15 2.77 -0.22
C PHE A 47 4.51 3.14 0.38
N ARG A 48 5.59 2.45 -0.04
CA ARG A 48 6.95 2.69 0.44
C ARG A 48 7.81 3.40 -0.61
N PRO A 49 8.77 4.26 -0.20
CA PRO A 49 9.73 4.86 -1.12
C PRO A 49 10.50 3.80 -1.91
N ASN A 50 10.66 4.01 -3.22
CA ASN A 50 11.43 3.12 -4.11
C ASN A 50 10.97 1.65 -4.13
N LYS A 51 9.71 1.38 -3.79
CA LYS A 51 9.06 0.06 -3.90
C LYS A 51 7.84 0.16 -4.80
N SER A 52 7.54 -0.91 -5.51
CA SER A 52 6.45 -0.99 -6.47
C SER A 52 5.73 -2.34 -6.43
N PRO A 53 4.50 -2.43 -6.96
CA PRO A 53 3.81 -3.71 -7.13
C PRO A 53 4.60 -4.71 -8.00
N HIS A 54 5.42 -4.23 -8.94
CA HIS A 54 6.26 -5.09 -9.75
C HIS A 54 7.37 -5.77 -8.94
N ASP A 55 7.87 -5.13 -7.88
CA ASP A 55 8.85 -5.74 -6.98
C ASP A 55 8.22 -6.91 -6.21
N ALA A 56 6.96 -6.76 -5.78
CA ALA A 56 6.20 -7.84 -5.16
C ALA A 56 6.00 -9.01 -6.13
N LEU A 57 5.65 -8.74 -7.39
CA LEU A 57 5.48 -9.77 -8.41
C LEU A 57 6.78 -10.53 -8.70
N ARG A 58 7.91 -9.83 -8.77
CA ARG A 58 9.23 -10.47 -8.92
C ARG A 58 9.52 -11.39 -7.74
N LYS A 59 9.24 -10.94 -6.51
CA LYS A 59 9.44 -11.76 -5.31
C LYS A 59 8.56 -13.01 -5.29
N ILE A 60 7.29 -12.87 -5.67
CA ILE A 60 6.36 -14.00 -5.79
C ILE A 60 6.87 -15.01 -6.83
N ARG A 61 7.38 -14.52 -7.96
CA ARG A 61 7.96 -15.37 -9.00
C ARG A 61 9.17 -16.15 -8.50
N GLU A 62 10.10 -15.49 -7.81
CA GLU A 62 11.26 -16.16 -7.19
C GLU A 62 10.81 -17.30 -6.26
N ILE A 63 9.85 -17.03 -5.37
CA ILE A 63 9.30 -18.02 -4.44
C ILE A 63 8.63 -19.19 -5.19
N ALA A 64 7.89 -18.90 -6.26
CA ALA A 64 7.29 -19.95 -7.09
C ALA A 64 8.35 -20.81 -7.79
N GLU A 65 9.44 -20.21 -8.29
CA GLU A 65 10.57 -20.91 -8.91
C GLU A 65 11.36 -21.78 -7.91
N GLU A 66 11.28 -21.48 -6.61
CA GLU A 66 11.80 -22.32 -5.52
C GLU A 66 10.91 -23.54 -5.20
N GLY A 67 9.74 -23.67 -5.84
CA GLY A 67 8.84 -24.83 -5.70
C GLY A 67 7.66 -24.62 -4.74
N TYR A 68 7.42 -23.38 -4.27
CA TYR A 68 6.25 -23.06 -3.47
C TYR A 68 5.04 -22.75 -4.37
N GLU A 69 4.21 -23.76 -4.63
CA GLU A 69 3.13 -23.69 -5.62
C GLU A 69 1.76 -23.28 -5.07
N TRP A 70 1.61 -23.23 -3.73
CA TRP A 70 0.34 -22.91 -3.08
C TRP A 70 0.38 -21.51 -2.44
N VAL A 71 -0.67 -20.73 -2.69
CA VAL A 71 -0.84 -19.38 -2.14
C VAL A 71 -1.93 -19.40 -1.08
N VAL A 72 -1.64 -18.80 0.06
CA VAL A 72 -2.65 -18.46 1.07
C VAL A 72 -3.02 -17.00 0.87
N ASP A 73 -4.20 -16.76 0.28
CA ASP A 73 -4.70 -15.41 -0.01
C ASP A 73 -5.55 -14.89 1.17
N ILE A 74 -5.11 -13.79 1.78
CA ILE A 74 -5.73 -13.18 2.96
C ILE A 74 -5.84 -11.67 2.71
N ASP A 75 -7.05 -11.14 2.85
CA ASP A 75 -7.34 -9.71 2.72
C ASP A 75 -8.14 -9.21 3.94
N LEU A 76 -7.98 -7.92 4.28
CA LEU A 76 -8.68 -7.27 5.39
C LEU A 76 -9.87 -6.45 4.87
N GLU A 77 -11.06 -6.68 5.42
CA GLU A 77 -12.30 -5.99 4.98
C GLU A 77 -12.22 -4.47 5.14
N THR A 78 -11.58 -3.98 6.21
CA THR A 78 -11.37 -2.55 6.45
C THR A 78 -10.09 -2.34 7.26
N PHE A 79 -9.18 -1.54 6.71
CA PHE A 79 -7.91 -1.20 7.38
C PHE A 79 -7.96 0.17 8.07
N PHE A 80 -8.68 1.14 7.49
CA PHE A 80 -8.80 2.52 7.97
C PHE A 80 -10.17 2.81 8.56
#